data_AF-A0A9E3K3U9-F1
#
_entry.id   AF-A0A9E3K3U9-F1
#
_cell.length_a   1.000
_cell.length_b   1.000
_cell.length_c   1.000
_cell.angle_alpha   90.00
_cell.angle_beta   90.00
_cell.angle_gamma   90.00
#
_symmetry.space_group_name_H-M   'P 1'
#
loop_
_entity.id
_entity.type
_entity.pdbx_description
1 polymer ?
#
loop_
_entity_poly.entity_id
_entity_poly.type
_entity_poly.pdbx_seq_one_letter_code
_entity_poly.pdbx_strand_id
1 'polypeptide(L)' 'SSTVHYNCQRTGWGRTTVRVQSPTLATIQTQGIAHNAPFDYSAQARRVGGCTAQTAAK' A
#
# COMPACT_ATOMS: atom_id res chain seq x y z
N SER A 1 9.35 10.30 1.19
CA SER A 1 7.89 10.08 1.13
C SER A 1 7.48 10.17 -0.31
N SER A 2 6.68 9.25 -0.82
CA SER A 2 6.27 9.21 -2.23
C SER A 2 4.78 9.03 -2.31
N THR A 3 4.15 9.70 -3.28
CA THR A 3 2.71 9.61 -3.49
C THR A 3 2.44 9.17 -4.92
N VAL A 4 1.58 8.17 -5.06
CA VAL A 4 1.09 7.68 -6.35
C VAL A 4 -0.40 7.97 -6.41
N HIS A 5 -0.84 8.50 -7.54
CA HIS A 5 -2.25 8.69 -7.84
C HIS A 5 -2.57 7.80 -9.05
N TYR A 6 -3.60 6.99 -8.96
CA TYR A 6 -4.19 6.32 -10.12
C TYR A 6 -5.61 6.83 -10.34
N ASN A 7 -5.98 7.06 -11.59
CA ASN A 7 -7.32 7.47 -11.96
C ASN A 7 -7.80 6.62 -13.13
N CYS A 8 -8.84 5.83 -12.90
CA CYS A 8 -9.55 5.07 -13.91
C CYS A 8 -10.94 5.67 -14.05
N GLN A 9 -11.10 6.59 -15.01
CA GLN A 9 -12.30 7.41 -15.27
C GLN A 9 -13.64 6.88 -14.71
N ARG A 10 -14.05 5.66 -15.12
CA ARG A 10 -15.34 5.06 -14.73
C ARG A 10 -15.25 4.02 -13.61
N THR A 11 -14.05 3.58 -13.27
CA THR A 11 -13.82 2.46 -12.33
C THR A 11 -13.44 2.95 -10.94
N GLY A 12 -12.99 4.20 -10.83
CA GLY A 12 -12.61 4.84 -9.57
C GLY A 12 -11.22 5.48 -9.63
N TRP A 13 -10.81 6.05 -8.52
CA TRP A 13 -9.51 6.71 -8.37
C TRP A 13 -8.97 6.43 -6.98
N GLY A 14 -7.66 6.54 -6.81
CA GLY A 14 -7.03 6.43 -5.52
C GLY A 14 -5.73 7.19 -5.45
N ARG A 15 -5.46 7.73 -4.27
CA ARG A 15 -4.19 8.36 -3.93
C ARG A 15 -3.55 7.60 -2.78
N THR A 16 -2.37 7.06 -3.02
CA THR A 16 -1.59 6.31 -2.03
C THR A 16 -0.31 7.08 -1.71
N THR A 17 -0.06 7.34 -0.44
CA THR A 17 1.19 7.89 0.06
C THR A 17 1.94 6.82 0.85
N VAL A 18 3.23 6.67 0.56
CA VAL A 18 4.15 5.78 1.27
C VAL A 18 5.24 6.62 1.92
N ARG A 19 5.36 6.51 3.24
CA ARG A 19 6.39 7.20 4.03
C ARG A 19 7.27 6.18 4.74
N VAL A 20 8.51 6.05 4.26
CA VAL A 20 9.56 5.33 4.99
C VAL A 20 9.98 6.17 6.19
N GLN A 21 9.84 5.60 7.39
CA GLN A 21 10.21 6.25 8.65
C GLN A 21 11.60 5.78 9.13
N SER A 22 11.95 4.52 8.86
CA SER A 22 13.24 3.93 9.16
C SER A 22 13.54 2.78 8.18
N PRO A 23 14.73 2.17 8.20
CA PRO A 23 15.01 0.97 7.40
C PRO A 23 14.07 -0.22 7.67
N THR A 24 13.32 -0.21 8.77
CA THR A 24 12.44 -1.31 9.18
C THR A 24 10.96 -0.92 9.28
N LEU A 25 10.62 0.35 9.05
CA LEU A 25 9.25 0.85 9.23
C LEU A 25 8.86 1.81 8.11
N ALA A 26 7.68 1.55 7.51
CA ALA A 26 7.01 2.49 6.62
C ALA A 26 5.52 2.57 6.95
N THR A 27 4.92 3.72 6.70
CA THR A 27 3.47 3.91 6.75
C THR A 27 2.91 4.03 5.35
N ILE A 28 1.73 3.47 5.14
CA ILE A 28 0.99 3.53 3.89
C ILE A 28 -0.38 4.12 4.22
N GLN A 29 -0.76 5.15 3.48
CA GLN A 29 -2.07 5.77 3.55
C GLN A 29 -2.67 5.76 2.16
N THR A 30 -3.89 5.28 2.01
CA THR A 30 -4.57 5.23 0.72
C THR A 30 -6.04 5.57 0.88
N GLN A 31 -6.53 6.38 -0.05
CA GLN A 31 -7.89 6.90 -0.04
C GLN A 31 -8.38 7.03 -1.47
N GLY A 32 -9.68 6.87 -1.68
CA GLY A 32 -10.26 7.00 -3.01
C GLY A 32 -11.64 6.39 -3.14
N ILE A 33 -11.99 6.05 -4.38
CA ILE A 33 -13.22 5.36 -4.75
C ILE A 33 -12.81 4.10 -5.52
N ALA A 34 -13.35 2.96 -5.12
CA ALA A 34 -13.22 1.69 -5.83
C ALA A 34 -14.58 0.97 -5.81
N HIS A 35 -14.97 0.34 -6.91
CA HIS A 35 -16.26 -0.35 -7.02
C HIS A 35 -17.47 0.51 -6.59
N ASN A 36 -17.48 1.80 -6.97
CA ASN A 36 -18.49 2.79 -6.58
C ASN A 36 -18.65 3.03 -5.07
N ALA A 37 -17.67 2.64 -4.25
CA ALA A 37 -17.66 2.89 -2.81
C ALA A 37 -16.41 3.69 -2.41
N PRO A 38 -16.55 4.67 -1.50
CA PRO A 38 -15.40 5.36 -0.93
C PRO A 38 -14.62 4.40 -0.01
N PHE A 39 -13.30 4.57 0.00
CA PHE A 39 -12.43 3.89 0.95
C PHE A 39 -11.41 4.87 1.55
N ASP A 40 -11.03 4.58 2.79
CA ASP A 40 -9.90 5.19 3.48
C ASP A 40 -9.23 4.08 4.28
N TYR A 41 -7.94 3.86 4.02
CA TYR A 41 -7.19 2.77 4.59
C TYR A 41 -5.79 3.21 4.99
N SER A 42 -5.36 2.76 6.16
CA SER A 42 -4.02 3.01 6.69
C SER A 42 -3.36 1.70 7.13
N ALA A 43 -2.07 1.56 6.83
CA ALA A 43 -1.29 0.40 7.21
C ALA A 43 0.14 0.78 7.62
N GLN A 44 0.74 -0.07 8.46
CA GLN A 44 2.16 -0.05 8.76
C GLN A 44 2.85 -1.26 8.15
N ALA A 45 3.89 -1.02 7.38
CA ALA A 45 4.80 -2.06 6.91
C ALA A 45 5.99 -2.14 7.85
N ARG A 46 6.26 -3.35 8.37
CA ARG A 46 7.41 -3.66 9.22
C ARG A 46 8.30 -4.68 8.55
N ARG A 47 9.60 -4.41 8.48
CA ARG A 47 10.58 -5.38 7.98
C ARG A 47 10.81 -6.46 9.05
N VAL A 48 10.44 -7.69 8.74
CA VAL A 48 10.53 -8.84 9.67
C VAL A 48 11.81 -9.67 9.52
N GLY A 49 12.64 -9.39 8.52
CA GLY A 49 13.85 -10.16 8.22
C GLY A 49 14.15 -10.18 6.72
N GLY A 50 15.13 -10.98 6.30
CA GLY A 50 15.23 -11.39 4.90
C GLY A 50 14.13 -12.41 4.58
N CYS A 51 13.73 -12.52 3.31
CA CYS A 51 12.86 -13.61 2.90
C CYS A 51 13.57 -14.94 3.19
N THR A 52 12.98 -15.80 4.03
CA THR A 52 13.37 -17.21 4.04
C THR A 52 12.99 -17.75 2.67
N ALA A 53 13.90 -18.44 1.98
CA ALA A 53 13.53 -19.17 0.76
C ALA A 53 12.25 -19.94 1.09
N GLN A 54 11.14 -19.59 0.44
CA GLN A 54 9.91 -20.32 0.60
C GLN A 54 10.24 -21.71 0.08
N THR A 55 10.52 -22.65 0.99
CA THR A 55 10.55 -24.07 0.64
C THR A 55 9.16 -24.33 0.13
N ALA A 56 8.98 -24.26 -1.19
CA ALA A 56 7.71 -24.43 -1.83
C ALA A 56 7.18 -25.79 -1.39
N ALA A 57 6.14 -25.78 -0.56
CA ALA A 57 5.38 -26.98 -0.29
C ALA A 57 4.76 -27.38 -1.64
N LYS A 58 5.34 -28.41 -2.24
CA LYS A 58 4.82 -29.10 -3.40
C LYS A 58 3.59 -29.91 -2.98
#